data_AF-A0A7C7GCR0-F1
#
_entry.id   AF-A0A7C7GCR0-F1
#
_cell.length_a   1.000
_cell.length_b   1.000
_cell.length_c   1.000
_cell.angle_alpha   90.00
_cell.angle_beta   90.00
_cell.angle_gamma   90.00
#
_symmetry.space_group_name_H-M   'P 1'
#
loop_
_entity.id
_entity.type
_entity.pdbx_description
1 polymer ?
#
loop_
_entity_poly.entity_id
_entity_poly.type
_entity_poly.pdbx_seq_one_letter_code
_entity_poly.pdbx_strand_id
1 'polypeptide(L)'
;MKIDWKHPAIIAVTLMLGLICILFYHVIFQGQVFGSPDTLNPKSAGIALNNVYAKTGEFPLWQPWIFSGMPTAEAFTFISQLYFPAILLNLLFIKGLFAQLVHLLFTGLGGFVFLRSLKLSQFSAFLG
;
A
#
# COMPACT_ATOMS: atom_id res chain seq x y z
N MET A 1 -18.44 15.07 20.98
CA MET A 1 -18.71 14.87 19.54
C MET A 1 -19.55 13.61 19.39
N LYS A 2 -20.78 13.67 18.86
CA LYS A 2 -21.61 12.46 18.62
C LYS A 2 -21.29 11.93 17.22
N ILE A 3 -20.81 10.70 17.12
CA ILE A 3 -20.55 10.04 15.83
C ILE A 3 -21.89 9.60 15.26
N ASP A 4 -22.21 10.03 14.04
CA ASP A 4 -23.36 9.55 13.29
C ASP A 4 -23.01 8.29 12.50
N TRP A 5 -23.31 7.13 13.09
CA TRP A 5 -23.06 5.81 12.50
C TRP A 5 -23.80 5.56 11.19
N LYS A 6 -24.81 6.36 10.85
CA LYS A 6 -25.56 6.23 9.59
C LYS A 6 -24.94 7.04 8.45
N HIS A 7 -23.85 7.76 8.71
CA HIS A 7 -23.19 8.55 7.69
C HIS A 7 -22.65 7.63 6.56
N PRO A 8 -22.94 7.91 5.28
CA PRO A 8 -22.62 7.00 4.17
C PRO A 8 -21.12 6.74 4.03
N ALA A 9 -20.26 7.68 4.41
CA ALA A 9 -18.82 7.45 4.43
C ALA A 9 -18.40 6.41 5.48
N ILE A 10 -19.05 6.36 6.65
CA ILE A 10 -18.74 5.34 7.67
C ILE A 10 -19.14 3.96 7.16
N ILE A 11 -20.32 3.86 6.54
CA ILE A 11 -20.79 2.62 5.92
C ILE A 11 -19.80 2.17 4.84
N ALA A 12 -19.36 3.08 3.95
CA ALA A 12 -18.38 2.77 2.91
C ALA A 12 -17.05 2.28 3.50
N VAL A 13 -16.52 2.96 4.53
CA VAL A 13 -15.30 2.55 5.25
C VAL A 13 -15.46 1.14 5.81
N THR A 14 -16.56 0.84 6.51
CA THR A 14 -16.80 -0.48 7.11
C THR A 14 -16.90 -1.57 6.05
N LEU A 15 -17.60 -1.32 4.94
CA LEU A 15 -17.72 -2.28 3.84
C LEU A 15 -16.39 -2.52 3.14
N MET A 16 -15.61 -1.46 2.86
CA MET A 16 -14.28 -1.58 2.26
C MET A 16 -13.31 -2.34 3.16
N LEU A 17 -13.30 -2.06 4.46
CA LEU A 17 -12.52 -2.82 5.44
C LEU A 17 -12.93 -4.31 5.46
N GLY A 18 -14.24 -4.58 5.45
CA GLY A 18 -14.75 -5.95 5.37
C GLY A 18 -14.29 -6.67 4.11
N LEU A 19 -14.38 -6.01 2.95
CA LEU A 19 -13.87 -6.53 1.68
C LEU A 19 -12.36 -6.81 1.72
N ILE A 20 -11.56 -5.89 2.26
CA ILE A 20 -10.12 -6.08 2.41
C ILE A 20 -9.83 -7.28 3.32
N CYS A 21 -10.50 -7.41 4.46
CA CYS A 21 -10.33 -8.54 5.36
C CYS A 21 -10.70 -9.89 4.71
N ILE A 22 -11.75 -9.92 3.88
CA ILE A 22 -12.17 -11.13 3.16
C ILE A 22 -11.18 -11.48 2.06
N LEU A 23 -10.87 -10.53 1.18
CA LEU A 23 -10.01 -10.76 0.00
C LEU A 23 -8.57 -11.08 0.40
N PHE A 24 -8.07 -10.43 1.45
CA PHE A 24 -6.69 -10.58 1.93
C PHE A 24 -6.60 -11.38 3.23
N TYR A 25 -7.60 -12.22 3.53
CA TYR A 25 -7.66 -13.04 4.75
C TYR A 25 -6.35 -13.80 5.03
N HIS A 26 -5.82 -14.46 4.01
CA HIS A 26 -4.58 -15.24 4.08
C HIS A 26 -3.35 -14.37 4.42
N VAL A 27 -3.31 -13.14 3.91
CA VAL A 27 -2.22 -12.20 4.18
C VAL A 27 -2.33 -11.63 5.60
N ILE A 28 -3.54 -11.22 5.99
CA ILE A 28 -3.79 -10.53 7.26
C ILE A 28 -3.71 -11.50 8.45
N PHE A 29 -4.34 -12.68 8.34
CA PHE A 29 -4.54 -13.59 9.46
C PHE A 29 -3.64 -14.83 9.45
N GLN A 30 -3.09 -15.21 8.29
CA GLN A 30 -2.25 -16.41 8.17
C GLN A 30 -0.77 -16.10 7.85
N GLY A 31 -0.40 -14.82 7.77
CA GLY A 31 0.98 -14.39 7.50
C GLY A 31 1.50 -14.81 6.11
N GLN A 32 0.61 -15.16 5.19
CA GLN A 32 0.99 -15.54 3.84
C GLN A 32 1.39 -14.31 3.01
N VAL A 33 2.23 -14.53 2.01
CA VAL A 33 2.65 -13.48 1.07
C VAL A 33 2.36 -13.93 -0.36
N PHE A 34 2.18 -12.98 -1.27
CA PHE A 34 2.00 -13.31 -2.68
C PHE A 34 3.24 -14.02 -3.22
N GLY A 35 3.03 -15.19 -3.83
CA GLY A 35 4.08 -16.02 -4.43
C GLY A 35 4.40 -15.66 -5.87
N SER A 36 3.92 -14.51 -6.40
CA SER A 36 4.20 -14.12 -7.78
C SER A 36 5.68 -13.76 -7.95
N PRO A 37 6.29 -14.05 -9.12
CA PRO A 37 7.65 -13.61 -9.43
C PRO A 37 7.85 -12.10 -9.23
N ASP A 38 6.83 -11.31 -9.56
CA ASP A 38 6.83 -9.85 -9.41
C ASP A 38 6.82 -9.39 -7.95
N THR A 39 6.42 -10.25 -7.01
CA THR A 39 6.54 -9.96 -5.57
C THR A 39 7.89 -10.43 -5.03
N LEU A 40 8.35 -11.60 -5.47
CA LEU A 40 9.56 -12.24 -4.93
C LEU A 40 10.85 -11.57 -5.41
N ASN A 41 10.90 -11.17 -6.68
CA ASN A 41 12.10 -10.61 -7.29
C ASN A 41 12.48 -9.23 -6.70
N PRO A 42 11.55 -8.26 -6.55
CA PRO A 42 11.87 -7.01 -5.87
C PRO A 42 12.20 -7.21 -4.38
N LYS A 43 11.55 -8.19 -3.72
CA LYS A 43 11.79 -8.50 -2.32
C LYS A 43 13.21 -9.04 -2.09
N SER A 44 13.70 -9.93 -2.96
CA SER A 44 15.06 -10.45 -2.86
C SER A 44 16.11 -9.36 -3.11
N ALA A 45 15.91 -8.54 -4.15
CA ALA A 45 16.75 -7.37 -4.40
C ALA A 45 16.74 -6.39 -3.22
N GLY A 46 15.57 -6.12 -2.64
CA GLY A 46 15.41 -5.24 -1.49
C GLY A 46 16.14 -5.71 -0.24
N ILE A 47 16.27 -7.03 -0.01
CA ILE A 47 17.08 -7.56 1.10
C ILE A 47 18.56 -7.19 0.91
N ALA A 48 19.10 -7.36 -0.30
CA ALA A 48 20.50 -7.00 -0.59
C ALA A 48 20.73 -5.48 -0.44
N LEU A 49 19.81 -4.66 -0.97
CA LEU A 49 19.90 -3.20 -0.89
C LEU A 49 19.81 -2.70 0.55
N ASN A 50 18.89 -3.24 1.36
CA ASN A 50 18.77 -2.92 2.78
C ASN A 50 20.04 -3.28 3.56
N ASN A 51 20.67 -4.42 3.24
CA ASN A 51 21.91 -4.84 3.89
C ASN A 51 23.09 -3.92 3.56
N VAL A 52 23.19 -3.42 2.33
CA VAL A 52 24.22 -2.44 1.96
C VAL A 52 23.94 -1.11 2.65
N TYR A 53 22.71 -0.61 2.55
CA TYR A 53 22.32 0.65 3.18
C TYR A 53 22.54 0.66 4.70
N ALA A 54 22.23 -0.45 5.39
CA ALA A 54 22.47 -0.58 6.83
C ALA A 54 23.96 -0.50 7.21
N LYS A 55 24.88 -0.81 6.28
CA LYS A 55 26.33 -0.77 6.51
C LYS A 55 26.95 0.57 6.10
N THR A 56 26.49 1.14 5.00
CA THR A 56 27.12 2.32 4.38
C THR A 56 26.37 3.62 4.68
N GLY A 57 25.09 3.55 5.04
CA GLY A 57 24.20 4.71 5.11
C GLY A 57 23.83 5.28 3.73
N GLU A 58 24.30 4.64 2.65
CA GLU A 58 24.22 5.15 1.28
C GLU A 58 23.47 4.19 0.37
N PHE A 59 22.73 4.74 -0.59
CA PHE A 59 22.12 3.95 -1.65
C PHE A 59 23.21 3.47 -2.62
N PRO A 60 23.28 2.16 -2.93
CA PRO A 60 24.33 1.64 -3.80
C PRO A 60 24.19 2.12 -5.24
N LEU A 61 25.23 2.78 -5.76
CA LEU A 61 25.26 3.31 -7.13
C LEU A 61 25.27 2.24 -8.23
N TRP A 62 25.61 0.99 -7.88
CA TRP A 62 25.53 -0.13 -8.81
C TRP A 62 24.10 -0.59 -9.08
N GLN A 63 23.13 -0.23 -8.23
CA GLN A 63 21.73 -0.52 -8.48
C GLN A 63 21.24 0.46 -9.55
N PRO A 64 20.84 -0.01 -10.74
CA PRO A 64 20.38 0.89 -11.78
C PRO A 64 19.14 1.65 -11.32
N TRP A 65 19.13 2.96 -11.55
CA TRP A 65 17.97 3.84 -11.34
C TRP A 65 16.76 3.44 -12.20
N ILE A 66 17.01 2.61 -13.22
CA ILE A 66 16.03 2.04 -14.16
C ILE A 66 16.30 0.54 -14.27
N PHE A 67 15.48 -0.29 -13.64
CA PHE A 67 15.51 -1.74 -13.75
C PHE A 67 14.67 -2.20 -14.94
N SER A 68 15.32 -2.67 -16.01
CA SER A 68 14.64 -3.16 -17.24
C SER A 68 13.59 -2.19 -17.81
N GLY A 69 13.84 -0.88 -17.70
CA GLY A 69 12.92 0.18 -18.13
C GLY A 69 11.99 0.73 -17.05
N MET A 70 11.88 0.09 -15.88
CA MET A 70 11.10 0.59 -14.73
C MET A 70 11.98 1.37 -13.74
N PRO A 71 11.60 2.59 -13.31
CA PRO A 71 12.30 3.31 -12.25
C PRO A 71 12.47 2.45 -10.99
N THR A 72 13.60 2.54 -10.27
CA THR A 72 13.92 1.68 -9.10
C THR A 72 12.84 1.66 -8.01
N ALA A 73 12.21 2.81 -7.76
CA ALA A 73 11.10 2.92 -6.82
C ALA A 73 9.85 2.17 -7.33
N GLU A 74 9.57 2.28 -8.63
CA GLU A 74 8.47 1.58 -9.31
C GLU A 74 8.76 0.10 -9.54
N ALA A 75 10.04 -0.31 -9.55
CA ALA A 75 10.46 -1.71 -9.59
C ALA A 75 10.36 -2.40 -8.23
N PHE A 76 9.82 -1.74 -7.20
CA PHE A 76 9.61 -2.25 -5.84
C PHE A 76 10.88 -2.69 -5.09
N THR A 77 12.07 -2.39 -5.61
CA THR A 77 13.34 -2.90 -5.06
C THR A 77 13.81 -2.14 -3.80
N PHE A 78 13.44 -0.86 -3.63
CA PHE A 78 13.86 -0.05 -2.47
C PHE A 78 12.79 0.95 -1.99
N ILE A 79 11.53 0.53 -2.02
CA ILE A 79 10.37 1.39 -1.70
C ILE A 79 10.43 1.96 -0.29
N SER A 80 10.86 1.18 0.69
CA SER A 80 10.85 1.61 2.10
C SER A 80 11.65 2.89 2.38
N GLN A 81 12.60 3.23 1.49
CA GLN A 81 13.39 4.45 1.58
C GLN A 81 13.09 5.47 0.48
N LEU A 82 12.64 5.03 -0.70
CA LEU A 82 12.39 5.92 -1.85
C LEU A 82 10.93 6.39 -1.97
N TYR A 83 10.00 5.77 -1.26
CA TYR A 83 8.58 6.13 -1.28
C TYR A 83 8.24 7.00 -0.06
N PHE A 84 8.02 8.29 -0.29
CA PHE A 84 7.76 9.26 0.80
C PHE A 84 6.63 8.85 1.75
N PRO A 85 5.46 8.35 1.31
CA PRO A 85 4.42 7.90 2.22
C PRO A 85 4.85 6.69 3.08
N ALA A 86 5.80 5.85 2.64
CA ALA A 86 6.35 4.80 3.49
C ALA A 86 7.13 5.36 4.67
N ILE A 87 7.72 6.56 4.59
CA ILE A 87 8.40 7.19 5.73
C ILE A 87 7.40 7.42 6.87
N LEU A 88 6.22 7.97 6.55
CA LEU A 88 5.16 8.23 7.53
C LEU A 88 4.56 6.92 8.07
N LEU A 89 4.32 5.92 7.21
CA LEU A 89 3.81 4.62 7.64
C LEU A 89 4.81 3.84 8.50
N ASN A 90 6.11 3.94 8.19
CA ASN A 90 7.18 3.36 9.00
C ASN A 90 7.23 3.96 10.41
N LEU A 91 6.98 5.27 10.56
CA LEU A 91 6.86 5.93 11.87
C LEU A 91 5.70 5.35 12.70
N LEU A 92 4.61 4.97 12.02
CA LEU A 92 3.46 4.29 12.62
C LEU A 92 3.66 2.77 12.79
N PHE A 93 4.86 2.25 12.51
CA PHE A 93 5.18 0.82 12.52
C PHE A 93 4.35 -0.03 11.54
N ILE A 94 3.75 0.59 10.52
CA ILE A 94 2.98 -0.08 9.47
C ILE A 94 3.93 -0.33 8.29
N LYS A 95 4.29 -1.60 8.07
CA LYS A 95 5.32 -1.98 7.08
C LYS A 95 4.84 -3.01 6.07
N GLY A 96 5.53 -3.08 4.94
CA GLY A 96 5.34 -4.13 3.93
C GLY A 96 3.90 -4.21 3.40
N LEU A 97 3.35 -5.43 3.36
CA LEU A 97 2.00 -5.67 2.84
C LEU A 97 0.92 -4.91 3.60
N PHE A 98 1.07 -4.70 4.93
CA PHE A 98 0.10 -3.91 5.69
C PHE A 98 0.08 -2.44 5.27
N ALA A 99 1.24 -1.87 4.92
CA ALA A 99 1.30 -0.52 4.37
C ALA A 99 0.56 -0.42 3.03
N GLN A 100 0.64 -1.46 2.19
CA GLN A 100 -0.10 -1.54 0.93
C GLN A 100 -1.62 -1.70 1.15
N LEU A 101 -2.05 -2.47 2.15
CA LEU A 101 -3.48 -2.61 2.49
C LEU A 101 -4.06 -1.29 3.03
N VAL A 102 -3.29 -0.57 3.84
CA VAL A 102 -3.67 0.79 4.27
C VAL A 102 -3.76 1.71 3.06
N HIS A 103 -2.78 1.68 2.16
CA HIS A 103 -2.80 2.47 0.94
C HIS A 103 -4.03 2.15 0.08
N LEU A 104 -4.38 0.87 -0.09
CA LEU A 104 -5.58 0.43 -0.81
C LEU A 104 -6.86 1.01 -0.19
N LEU A 105 -6.98 0.97 1.14
CA LEU A 105 -8.12 1.57 1.83
C LEU A 105 -8.20 3.08 1.57
N PHE A 106 -7.09 3.81 1.71
CA PHE A 106 -7.07 5.25 1.47
C PHE A 106 -7.39 5.60 0.02
N THR A 107 -6.92 4.82 -0.95
CA THR A 107 -7.25 5.00 -2.36
C THR A 107 -8.74 4.77 -2.62
N GLY A 108 -9.32 3.70 -2.05
CA GLY A 108 -10.76 3.44 -2.16
C GLY A 108 -11.62 4.54 -1.52
N LEU A 109 -11.23 5.03 -0.34
CA LEU A 109 -11.92 6.15 0.32
C LEU A 109 -11.77 7.46 -0.46
N GLY A 110 -10.60 7.72 -1.01
CA GLY A 110 -10.35 8.86 -1.88
C GLY A 110 -11.24 8.82 -3.12
N GLY A 111 -11.33 7.66 -3.77
CA GLY A 111 -12.24 7.41 -4.90
C GLY A 111 -13.69 7.65 -4.53
N PHE A 112 -14.16 7.07 -3.43
CA PHE A 112 -15.52 7.29 -2.93
C PHE A 112 -15.81 8.78 -2.71
N VAL A 113 -14.95 9.49 -1.96
CA VAL A 113 -15.12 10.93 -1.67
C VAL A 113 -15.12 11.75 -2.97
N PHE A 114 -14.22 11.44 -3.89
CA PHE A 114 -14.14 12.09 -5.19
C PHE A 114 -15.44 11.89 -5.99
N LEU A 115 -15.94 10.67 -6.13
CA LEU A 115 -17.17 10.37 -6.86
C LEU A 115 -18.40 10.98 -6.17
N ARG A 116 -18.41 11.05 -4.83
CA ARG A 116 -19.41 11.80 -4.06
C ARG A 116 -19.36 13.31 -4.35
N SER A 117 -18.17 13.88 -4.55
CA SER A 117 -17.99 15.29 -4.92
C SER A 117 -18.53 15.59 -6.32
N LEU A 118 -18.48 14.61 -7.23
CA LEU A 118 -19.10 14.67 -8.56
C LEU A 118 -20.62 14.43 -8.55
N LYS A 119 -21.23 14.32 -7.36
CA LYS A 119 -22.67 14.12 -7.15
C LYS A 119 -23.21 12.80 -7.73
N LEU A 120 -22.34 11.79 -7.94
CA LEU A 120 -22.79 10.46 -8.34
C LEU A 120 -23.59 9.78 -7.23
N SER A 121 -24.30 8.69 -7.55
CA SER A 121 -25.04 7.92 -6.54
C SER A 121 -24.09 7.28 -5.51
N GLN A 122 -24.57 6.97 -4.30
CA GLN A 122 -23.75 6.32 -3.28
C GLN A 122 -23.26 4.95 -3.73
N PHE A 123 -24.12 4.22 -4.46
CA PHE A 123 -23.80 2.91 -4.98
C PHE A 123 -22.73 2.98 -6.08
N SER A 124 -22.89 3.91 -7.04
CA SER A 124 -21.89 4.13 -8.09
C SER A 124 -20.55 4.59 -7.51
N ALA A 125 -20.57 5.45 -6.49
CA ALA A 125 -19.37 5.93 -5.81
C ALA A 125 -18.68 4.84 -4.97
N PHE A 126 -19.42 3.84 -4.51
CA PHE A 126 -18.84 2.72 -3.76
C PHE A 126 -18.21 1.66 -4.68
N LEU A 127 -18.78 1.44 -5.86
CA LEU A 127 -18.27 0.47 -6.83
C LEU A 127 -17.14 1.01 -7.72
N GLY A 128 -17.12 2.32 -7.98
CA GLY A 128 -16.08 3.00 -8.76
C GLY A 128 -14.85 3.33 -7.91
#